data_AF-W5SQM9-F1
#
_entry.id   AF-W5SQM9-F1
#
_cell.length_a   1.000
_cell.length_b   1.000
_cell.length_c   1.000
_cell.angle_alpha   90.00
_cell.angle_beta   90.00
_cell.angle_gamma   90.00
#
_symmetry.space_group_name_H-M   'P 1'
#
loop_
_entity.id
_entity.type
_entity.pdbx_description
1 polymer ?
#
loop_
_entity_poly.entity_id
_entity_poly.type
_entity_poly.pdbx_seq_one_letter_code
_entity_poly.pdbx_strand_id
1 'polypeptide(L)'
;MSKVKVIIFKVYVVIVICFFIAFLFFFGLFIRSKMLNEALKKKSGRYYHSGSDRAMYRSITYSENLNLNSVQDFSFIACYINEDSDHFKSLQKEEREKILAPYPYFVFRFTVADNGYLMNFKDVFFSWLDGERVFMYDNKLDVDFKSSDVPYFKFNKSNNLDSKLVEEYPVSVINYFSISINEALFKLLLKQKTLTITLISADDAKYNISVTNFLSSDDFSIFNKDKSKDEDIGIDTF
;
A
#
# COMPACT_ATOMS: atom_id res chain seq x y z
N MET A 1 -29.52 -65.70 6.22
CA MET A 1 -28.22 -65.19 5.73
C MET A 1 -27.09 -65.91 6.45
N SER A 2 -26.09 -66.45 5.73
CA SER A 2 -24.94 -67.15 6.33
C SER A 2 -24.22 -66.25 7.36
N LYS A 3 -23.84 -66.80 8.53
CA LYS A 3 -23.13 -66.09 9.61
C LYS A 3 -21.90 -65.32 9.10
N VAL A 4 -21.26 -65.82 8.04
CA VAL A 4 -20.11 -65.19 7.37
C VAL A 4 -20.48 -63.84 6.74
N LYS A 5 -21.65 -63.72 6.11
CA LYS A 5 -22.11 -62.47 5.49
C LYS A 5 -22.36 -61.37 6.54
N VAL A 6 -22.85 -61.75 7.72
CA VAL A 6 -23.09 -60.81 8.83
C VAL A 6 -21.77 -60.28 9.40
N ILE A 7 -20.74 -61.13 9.51
CA ILE A 7 -19.42 -60.72 9.98
C ILE A 7 -18.75 -59.78 8.97
N ILE A 8 -18.78 -60.12 7.68
CA ILE A 8 -18.22 -59.27 6.61
C ILE A 8 -18.90 -57.90 6.59
N PHE A 9 -20.23 -57.87 6.73
CA PHE A 9 -20.98 -56.61 6.78
C PHE A 9 -20.56 -55.73 7.98
N LYS A 10 -20.38 -56.31 9.18
CA LYS A 10 -19.92 -55.57 10.36
C LYS A 10 -18.52 -54.99 10.17
N VAL A 11 -17.60 -55.78 9.59
CA VAL A 11 -16.23 -55.32 9.28
C VAL A 11 -16.27 -54.17 8.27
N TYR A 12 -17.09 -54.28 7.22
CA TYR A 12 -17.26 -53.21 6.23
C TYR A 12 -17.77 -51.91 6.86
N VAL A 13 -18.78 -51.98 7.72
CA VAL A 13 -19.31 -50.80 8.43
C VAL A 13 -18.23 -50.11 9.26
N VAL A 14 -17.40 -50.87 9.98
CA VAL A 14 -16.28 -50.30 10.77
C VAL A 14 -15.27 -49.61 9.86
N ILE A 15 -14.90 -50.22 8.73
CA ILE A 15 -13.95 -49.61 7.77
C ILE A 15 -14.50 -48.29 7.21
N VAL A 16 -15.79 -48.24 6.85
CA VAL A 16 -16.42 -47.02 6.33
C VAL A 16 -16.43 -45.91 7.40
N ILE A 17 -16.71 -46.25 8.66
CA ILE A 17 -16.66 -45.28 9.77
C ILE A 17 -15.24 -44.75 9.95
N CYS A 18 -14.23 -45.63 9.96
CA CYS A 18 -12.81 -45.23 10.05
C CYS A 18 -12.40 -44.32 8.88
N PHE A 19 -12.85 -44.63 7.66
CA PHE A 19 -12.60 -43.79 6.49
C PHE A 19 -13.22 -42.40 6.64
N PHE A 20 -14.47 -42.30 7.10
CA PHE A 20 -15.13 -41.00 7.33
C PHE A 20 -14.43 -40.18 8.41
N ILE A 21 -14.01 -40.80 9.51
CA ILE A 21 -13.26 -40.11 10.58
C ILE A 21 -11.93 -39.59 10.04
N ALA A 22 -11.19 -40.43 9.30
CA ALA A 22 -9.93 -40.02 8.66
C ALA A 22 -10.14 -38.88 7.66
N PHE A 23 -11.17 -38.98 6.82
CA PHE A 23 -11.53 -37.94 5.86
C PHE A 23 -11.83 -36.60 6.54
N LEU A 24 -12.66 -36.60 7.59
CA LEU A 24 -12.97 -35.37 8.35
C LEU A 24 -11.72 -34.79 9.01
N PHE A 25 -10.82 -35.64 9.53
CA PHE A 25 -9.57 -35.19 10.12
C PHE A 25 -8.64 -34.53 9.09
N PHE A 26 -8.40 -35.19 7.95
CA PHE A 26 -7.57 -34.63 6.88
C PHE A 26 -8.20 -33.40 6.23
N PHE A 27 -9.51 -33.38 6.06
CA PHE A 27 -10.25 -32.23 5.55
C PHE A 27 -10.17 -31.04 6.51
N GLY A 28 -10.30 -31.28 7.82
CA GLY A 28 -10.11 -30.26 8.85
C GLY A 28 -8.68 -29.69 8.85
N LEU A 29 -7.66 -30.54 8.71
CA LEU A 29 -6.26 -30.11 8.56
C LEU A 29 -6.06 -29.30 7.27
N PHE A 30 -6.69 -29.69 6.17
CA PHE A 30 -6.61 -28.99 4.89
C PHE A 30 -7.27 -27.60 4.93
N ILE A 31 -8.46 -27.48 5.53
CA ILE A 31 -9.11 -26.16 5.73
C ILE A 31 -8.25 -25.30 6.64
N ARG A 32 -7.77 -25.86 7.75
CA ARG A 32 -6.94 -25.13 8.71
C ARG A 32 -5.64 -24.65 8.06
N SER A 33 -4.97 -25.48 7.25
CA SER A 33 -3.74 -25.10 6.57
C SER A 33 -3.99 -24.05 5.48
N LYS A 34 -5.10 -24.13 4.74
CA LYS A 34 -5.49 -23.12 3.76
C LYS A 34 -5.78 -21.77 4.43
N MET A 35 -6.55 -21.77 5.51
CA MET A 35 -6.83 -20.55 6.28
C MET A 35 -5.59 -19.97 6.95
N LEU A 36 -4.71 -20.82 7.50
CA LEU A 36 -3.41 -20.38 8.02
C LEU A 36 -2.53 -19.80 6.91
N ASN A 37 -2.48 -20.41 5.73
CA ASN A 37 -1.70 -19.90 4.61
C ASN A 37 -2.27 -18.60 4.03
N GLU A 38 -3.58 -18.42 3.99
CA GLU A 38 -4.21 -17.14 3.62
C GLU A 38 -3.94 -16.07 4.68
N ALA A 39 -4.05 -16.40 5.97
CA ALA A 39 -3.72 -15.48 7.07
C ALA A 39 -2.22 -15.13 7.12
N LEU A 40 -1.33 -16.09 6.85
CA LEU A 40 0.12 -15.90 6.79
C LEU A 40 0.55 -15.18 5.51
N LYS A 41 -0.14 -15.38 4.37
CA LYS A 41 0.03 -14.54 3.18
C LYS A 41 -0.37 -13.09 3.45
N LYS A 42 -1.47 -12.86 4.19
CA LYS A 42 -1.90 -11.52 4.63
C LYS A 42 -0.87 -10.88 5.59
N LYS A 43 -0.14 -11.69 6.35
CA LYS A 43 0.98 -11.30 7.22
C LYS A 43 2.37 -11.28 6.55
N SER A 44 2.46 -11.58 5.24
CA SER A 44 3.74 -11.43 4.53
C SER A 44 4.14 -9.95 4.57
N GLY A 45 5.39 -9.66 4.92
CA GLY A 45 5.94 -8.34 5.28
C GLY A 45 5.85 -7.25 4.20
N ARG A 46 4.64 -6.96 3.74
CA ARG A 46 4.33 -5.90 2.77
C ARG A 46 3.92 -4.63 3.48
N TYR A 47 3.36 -4.73 4.69
CA TYR A 47 2.91 -3.59 5.47
C TYR A 47 3.85 -3.34 6.64
N TYR A 48 4.34 -2.11 6.75
CA TYR A 48 5.21 -1.65 7.82
C TYR A 48 4.65 -0.38 8.44
N HIS A 49 4.44 -0.42 9.75
CA HIS A 49 4.04 0.73 10.54
C HIS A 49 5.28 1.33 11.20
N SER A 50 5.54 2.61 10.97
CA SER A 50 6.64 3.33 11.61
C SER A 50 6.12 4.30 12.68
N GLY A 51 6.93 4.48 13.72
CA GLY A 51 6.58 5.26 14.90
C GLY A 51 5.89 4.41 15.98
N SER A 52 6.24 4.68 17.25
CA SER A 52 5.53 4.08 18.38
C SER A 52 4.10 4.61 18.47
N ASP A 53 3.22 3.93 19.21
CA ASP A 53 1.86 4.44 19.44
C ASP A 53 1.82 5.79 20.16
N ARG A 54 2.93 6.20 20.77
CA ARG A 54 3.11 7.50 21.42
C ARG A 54 3.78 8.54 20.53
N ALA A 55 4.33 8.13 19.39
CA ALA A 55 4.97 9.06 18.47
C ALA A 55 3.91 9.93 17.80
N MET A 56 4.24 11.22 17.69
CA MET A 56 3.39 12.21 17.01
C MET A 56 3.36 11.98 15.49
N TYR A 57 4.49 11.64 14.89
CA TYR A 57 4.58 11.34 13.47
C TYR A 57 4.54 9.82 13.28
N ARG A 58 3.63 9.36 12.41
CA ARG A 58 3.48 7.94 12.08
C ARG A 58 3.45 7.77 10.57
N SER A 59 3.80 6.56 10.12
CA SER A 59 3.59 6.18 8.74
C SER A 59 3.18 4.74 8.57
N ILE A 60 2.44 4.47 7.50
CA ILE A 60 2.06 3.15 7.02
C ILE A 60 2.69 2.98 5.65
N THR A 61 3.51 1.94 5.50
CA THR A 61 4.22 1.65 4.26
C THR A 61 3.74 0.33 3.71
N TYR A 62 3.21 0.34 2.49
CA TYR A 62 3.06 -0.85 1.67
C TYR A 62 4.31 -1.02 0.80
N SER A 63 4.80 -2.24 0.64
CA SER A 63 5.93 -2.58 -0.23
C SER A 63 5.72 -3.91 -0.90
N GLU A 64 6.01 -3.96 -2.19
CA GLU A 64 5.94 -5.16 -3.00
C GLU A 64 7.12 -5.21 -3.97
N ASN A 65 7.81 -6.34 -3.97
CA ASN A 65 8.80 -6.65 -4.97
C ASN A 65 8.07 -7.20 -6.20
N LEU A 66 8.19 -6.51 -7.33
CA LEU A 66 7.46 -6.80 -8.56
C LEU A 66 8.27 -7.70 -9.48
N ASN A 67 9.60 -7.48 -9.58
CA ASN A 67 10.47 -8.16 -10.56
C ASN A 67 9.86 -8.20 -11.98
N LEU A 68 9.21 -7.12 -12.41
CA LEU A 68 8.51 -7.03 -13.69
C LEU A 68 9.19 -6.00 -14.59
N ASN A 69 9.66 -6.42 -15.77
CA ASN A 69 10.08 -5.55 -16.88
C ASN A 69 10.84 -4.29 -16.41
N SER A 70 11.98 -4.51 -15.73
CA SER A 70 12.86 -3.48 -15.16
C SER A 70 12.39 -2.80 -13.87
N VAL A 71 11.12 -2.87 -13.49
CA VAL A 71 10.64 -2.41 -12.17
C VAL A 71 10.87 -3.50 -11.12
N GLN A 72 11.80 -3.26 -10.21
CA GLN A 72 12.18 -4.20 -9.16
C GLN A 72 11.24 -4.10 -7.97
N ASP A 73 11.09 -2.90 -7.41
CA ASP A 73 10.31 -2.66 -6.20
C ASP A 73 9.34 -1.50 -6.36
N PHE A 74 8.24 -1.62 -5.64
CA PHE A 74 7.21 -0.62 -5.54
C PHE A 74 6.83 -0.46 -4.07
N SER A 75 6.68 0.78 -3.62
CA SER A 75 6.16 1.06 -2.27
C SER A 75 5.25 2.27 -2.26
N PHE A 76 4.34 2.28 -1.30
CA PHE A 76 3.46 3.39 -1.01
C PHE A 76 3.55 3.73 0.48
N ILE A 77 3.75 4.99 0.79
CA ILE A 77 3.91 5.49 2.15
C ILE A 77 2.83 6.51 2.41
N ALA A 78 2.01 6.27 3.43
CA ALA A 78 1.09 7.25 3.98
C ALA A 78 1.67 7.76 5.31
N CYS A 79 1.89 9.07 5.39
CA CYS A 79 2.38 9.73 6.60
C CYS A 79 1.24 10.54 7.24
N TYR A 80 1.13 10.47 8.56
CA TYR A 80 0.04 11.10 9.30
C TYR A 80 0.45 11.52 10.71
N ILE A 81 -0.34 12.42 11.29
CA ILE A 81 -0.16 12.89 12.66
C ILE A 81 -1.06 12.09 13.59
N ASN A 82 -0.46 11.56 14.65
CA ASN A 82 -1.17 11.00 15.77
C ASN A 82 -1.58 12.12 16.72
N GLU A 83 -2.78 12.64 16.52
CA GLU A 83 -3.36 13.71 17.34
C GLU A 83 -3.52 13.29 18.81
N ASP A 84 -3.52 11.98 19.10
CA ASP A 84 -3.62 11.46 20.44
C ASP A 84 -2.31 11.42 21.22
N SER A 85 -1.18 11.66 20.57
CA SER A 85 0.13 11.68 21.23
C SER A 85 0.24 12.81 22.25
N ASP A 86 0.89 12.53 23.39
CA ASP A 86 1.13 13.53 24.44
C ASP A 86 1.88 14.76 23.91
N HIS A 87 2.82 14.52 22.99
CA HIS A 87 3.59 15.58 22.33
C HIS A 87 2.70 16.48 21.46
N PHE A 88 1.79 15.92 20.66
CA PHE A 88 0.85 16.76 19.88
C PHE A 88 -0.12 17.51 20.79
N LYS A 89 -0.61 16.85 21.85
CA LYS A 89 -1.52 17.43 22.84
C LYS A 89 -0.87 18.53 23.69
N SER A 90 0.46 18.59 23.78
CA SER A 90 1.17 19.67 24.50
C SER A 90 1.42 20.92 23.65
N LEU A 91 1.28 20.84 22.32
CA LEU A 91 1.52 21.97 21.42
C LEU A 91 0.43 23.04 21.54
N GLN A 92 0.79 24.29 21.24
CA GLN A 92 -0.17 25.38 21.11
C GLN A 92 -1.05 25.20 19.86
N LYS A 93 -2.20 25.88 19.83
CA LYS A 93 -3.17 25.73 18.73
C LYS A 93 -2.54 26.07 17.37
N GLU A 94 -1.82 27.18 17.30
CA GLU A 94 -1.17 27.68 16.09
C GLU A 94 -0.09 26.70 15.58
N GLU A 95 0.60 26.00 16.50
CA GLU A 95 1.59 24.98 16.16
C GLU A 95 0.92 23.71 15.63
N ARG A 96 -0.18 23.28 16.25
CA ARG A 96 -0.96 22.13 15.78
C ARG A 96 -1.49 22.35 14.38
N GLU A 97 -2.04 23.54 14.10
CA GLU A 97 -2.55 23.90 12.78
C GLU A 97 -1.44 23.84 11.71
N LYS A 98 -0.27 24.41 12.02
CA LYS A 98 0.91 24.34 11.12
C LYS A 98 1.37 22.92 10.84
N ILE A 99 1.32 22.03 11.83
CA ILE A 99 1.78 20.65 11.65
C ILE A 99 0.71 19.78 10.99
N LEU A 100 -0.58 20.01 11.26
CA LEU A 100 -1.65 19.30 10.56
C LEU A 100 -1.77 19.74 9.10
N ALA A 101 -1.37 20.97 8.77
CA ALA A 101 -1.52 21.55 7.44
C ALA A 101 -1.03 20.63 6.30
N PRO A 102 0.19 20.07 6.31
CA PRO A 102 0.65 19.18 5.24
C PRO A 102 0.25 17.69 5.41
N TYR A 103 -0.48 17.29 6.46
CA TYR A 103 -0.79 15.88 6.76
C TYR A 103 -2.30 15.54 6.68
N PRO A 104 -2.70 14.37 6.16
CA PRO A 104 -1.82 13.31 5.68
C PRO A 104 -1.18 13.67 4.33
N TYR A 105 -0.01 13.11 4.08
CA TYR A 105 0.58 13.11 2.74
C TYR A 105 0.96 11.69 2.33
N PHE A 106 1.01 11.47 1.03
CA PHE A 106 1.12 10.14 0.44
C PHE A 106 2.24 10.13 -0.59
N VAL A 107 3.03 9.07 -0.64
CA VAL A 107 4.18 8.95 -1.54
C VAL A 107 4.21 7.58 -2.19
N PHE A 108 4.31 7.53 -3.51
CA PHE A 108 4.76 6.33 -4.22
C PHE A 108 6.26 6.37 -4.43
N ARG A 109 6.93 5.24 -4.21
CA ARG A 109 8.33 5.04 -4.58
C ARG A 109 8.46 3.84 -5.50
N PHE A 110 9.37 3.97 -6.45
CA PHE A 110 9.64 3.00 -7.49
C PHE A 110 11.14 2.79 -7.58
N THR A 111 11.52 1.53 -7.74
CA THR A 111 12.90 1.12 -8.00
C THR A 111 12.93 0.49 -9.39
N VAL A 112 13.63 1.12 -10.33
CA VAL A 112 13.74 0.66 -11.72
C VAL A 112 15.21 0.38 -12.01
N ALA A 113 15.53 -0.87 -12.32
CA ALA A 113 16.84 -1.24 -12.81
C ALA A 113 16.85 -1.15 -14.32
N ASP A 114 17.72 -0.31 -14.86
CA ASP A 114 17.94 -0.22 -16.30
C ASP A 114 19.41 -0.49 -16.61
N ASN A 115 19.69 -0.85 -17.87
CA ASN A 115 20.91 -1.45 -18.42
C ASN A 115 22.19 -0.56 -18.34
N GLY A 116 22.44 0.07 -17.19
CA GLY A 116 23.69 0.78 -16.88
C GLY A 116 23.61 2.30 -16.88
N TYR A 117 22.43 2.91 -17.07
CA TYR A 117 22.29 4.36 -17.13
C TYR A 117 21.45 4.94 -16.00
N LEU A 118 21.93 6.05 -15.43
CA LEU A 118 21.13 6.91 -14.57
C LEU A 118 20.03 7.55 -15.41
N MET A 119 18.79 7.42 -14.94
CA MET A 119 17.60 7.85 -15.66
C MET A 119 16.72 8.73 -14.78
N ASN A 120 16.18 9.76 -15.40
CA ASN A 120 15.14 10.61 -14.81
C ASN A 120 13.80 10.25 -15.42
N PHE A 121 12.72 10.42 -14.64
CA PHE A 121 11.35 10.30 -15.13
C PHE A 121 10.75 11.68 -15.39
N LYS A 122 10.03 11.81 -16.51
CA LYS A 122 9.37 13.04 -16.91
C LYS A 122 7.86 13.01 -16.69
N ASP A 123 7.23 11.83 -16.81
CA ASP A 123 5.77 11.70 -16.65
C ASP A 123 5.36 10.45 -15.87
N VAL A 124 4.17 10.52 -15.25
CA VAL A 124 3.48 9.40 -14.62
C VAL A 124 2.01 9.44 -15.04
N PHE A 125 1.48 8.31 -15.48
CA PHE A 125 0.07 8.15 -15.86
C PHE A 125 -0.61 7.10 -14.99
N PHE A 126 -1.86 7.38 -14.62
CA PHE A 126 -2.75 6.42 -13.99
C PHE A 126 -3.82 6.06 -15.00
N SER A 127 -3.90 4.79 -15.43
CA SER A 127 -4.65 4.38 -16.64
C SER A 127 -6.17 4.66 -16.62
N TRP A 128 -6.72 5.04 -15.47
CA TRP A 128 -8.14 5.29 -15.22
C TRP A 128 -8.44 6.78 -14.93
N LEU A 129 -7.41 7.62 -14.92
CA LEU A 129 -7.52 9.08 -14.84
C LEU A 129 -7.41 9.62 -16.26
N ASP A 130 -8.51 10.15 -16.81
CA ASP A 130 -8.48 10.80 -18.12
C ASP A 130 -7.50 11.97 -18.09
N GLY A 131 -6.67 12.05 -19.13
CA GLY A 131 -5.34 12.67 -19.15
C GLY A 131 -5.25 14.20 -19.01
N GLU A 132 -6.15 14.83 -18.27
CA GLU A 132 -6.04 16.23 -17.90
C GLU A 132 -5.63 16.40 -16.43
N ARG A 133 -4.41 16.95 -16.26
CA ARG A 133 -3.97 17.87 -15.19
C ARG A 133 -3.55 17.22 -13.85
N VAL A 134 -2.50 17.68 -13.16
CA VAL A 134 -1.52 18.77 -13.35
C VAL A 134 -0.18 18.24 -12.81
N PHE A 135 0.93 18.71 -13.36
CA PHE A 135 2.28 18.45 -12.90
C PHE A 135 2.80 19.68 -12.15
N MET A 136 3.45 19.48 -11.00
CA MET A 136 4.35 20.48 -10.42
C MET A 136 5.64 19.82 -9.97
N TYR A 137 6.77 20.38 -10.40
CA TYR A 137 8.06 20.17 -9.76
C TYR A 137 8.18 21.14 -8.59
N ASP A 138 8.02 20.66 -7.36
CA ASP A 138 8.44 21.39 -6.17
C ASP A 138 8.85 20.41 -5.06
N ASN A 139 10.01 20.65 -4.45
CA ASN A 139 10.54 19.88 -3.33
C ASN A 139 9.87 20.23 -1.99
N LYS A 140 8.93 21.18 -1.97
CA LYS A 140 8.16 21.55 -0.78
C LYS A 140 6.73 20.99 -0.82
N LEU A 141 6.36 20.31 0.27
CA LEU A 141 4.97 20.01 0.59
C LEU A 141 4.29 21.33 0.98
N ASP A 142 3.71 22.00 -0.02
CA ASP A 142 2.90 23.20 0.22
C ASP A 142 1.66 22.84 1.03
N VAL A 143 1.26 23.78 1.91
CA VAL A 143 0.05 23.72 2.73
C VAL A 143 -1.21 23.45 1.89
N ASP A 144 -1.21 23.91 0.63
CA ASP A 144 -2.35 23.80 -0.28
C ASP A 144 -2.42 22.46 -1.03
N PHE A 145 -1.44 21.56 -0.85
CA PHE A 145 -1.38 20.26 -1.55
C PHE A 145 -2.48 19.27 -1.15
N LYS A 146 -3.46 19.70 -0.35
CA LYS A 146 -4.70 18.98 -0.04
C LYS A 146 -5.89 19.39 -0.91
N SER A 147 -5.82 20.54 -1.57
CA SER A 147 -6.93 21.07 -2.38
C SER A 147 -7.07 20.32 -3.70
N SER A 148 -8.31 20.13 -4.17
CA SER A 148 -8.64 19.61 -5.50
C SER A 148 -8.20 20.53 -6.63
N ASP A 149 -7.93 21.80 -6.33
CA ASP A 149 -7.53 22.82 -7.31
C ASP A 149 -6.02 22.80 -7.61
N VAL A 150 -5.28 21.91 -6.95
CA VAL A 150 -3.82 21.74 -7.08
C VAL A 150 -3.52 20.41 -7.80
N PRO A 151 -2.41 20.32 -8.56
CA PRO A 151 -1.85 19.07 -9.06
C PRO A 151 -2.04 17.84 -8.18
N TYR A 152 -2.54 16.76 -8.79
CA TYR A 152 -2.73 15.47 -8.13
C TYR A 152 -1.44 14.85 -7.59
N PHE A 153 -0.30 15.16 -8.22
CA PHE A 153 1.00 14.67 -7.79
C PHE A 153 2.14 15.65 -8.05
N LYS A 154 3.24 15.47 -7.30
CA LYS A 154 4.51 16.19 -7.42
C LYS A 154 5.65 15.18 -7.53
N PHE A 155 6.60 15.43 -8.42
CA PHE A 155 7.83 14.66 -8.49
C PHE A 155 8.75 15.04 -7.33
N ASN A 156 9.19 14.06 -6.55
CA ASN A 156 10.24 14.28 -5.58
C ASN A 156 11.58 14.10 -6.29
N LYS A 157 12.54 15.01 -6.09
CA LYS A 157 13.88 14.86 -6.65
C LYS A 157 14.46 13.50 -6.25
N SER A 158 14.84 12.69 -7.24
CA SER A 158 15.50 11.41 -7.01
C SER A 158 16.82 11.35 -7.77
N ASN A 159 17.72 10.50 -7.27
CA ASN A 159 19.12 10.28 -7.66
C ASN A 159 20.14 11.12 -6.85
N ASN A 160 20.45 10.62 -5.64
CA ASN A 160 21.72 10.87 -4.93
C ASN A 160 22.74 9.77 -5.31
N LEU A 161 22.92 9.51 -6.60
CA LEU A 161 24.04 8.68 -7.05
C LEU A 161 25.14 9.62 -7.55
N ASP A 162 26.27 9.57 -6.86
CA ASP A 162 27.48 10.31 -7.22
C ASP A 162 27.91 9.83 -8.61
N SER A 163 27.77 10.69 -9.62
CA SER A 163 27.93 10.36 -11.05
C SER A 163 29.32 9.81 -11.39
N LYS A 164 30.26 9.88 -10.46
CA LYS A 164 31.64 9.39 -10.58
C LYS A 164 31.80 7.87 -10.61
N LEU A 165 30.83 7.09 -10.15
CA LEU A 165 30.96 5.62 -10.05
C LEU A 165 30.49 4.85 -11.29
N VAL A 166 29.83 5.53 -12.25
CA VAL A 166 29.18 4.86 -13.39
C VAL A 166 30.14 4.60 -14.57
N GLU A 167 31.27 5.30 -14.64
CA GLU A 167 32.19 5.22 -15.78
C GLU A 167 33.14 4.01 -15.77
N GLU A 168 33.39 3.35 -14.63
CA GLU A 168 34.44 2.32 -14.51
C GLU A 168 33.99 0.87 -14.74
N TYR A 169 32.70 0.53 -14.59
CA TYR A 169 32.22 -0.86 -14.73
C TYR A 169 30.81 -0.91 -15.32
N PRO A 170 30.43 -1.96 -16.08
CA PRO A 170 29.04 -2.21 -16.47
C PRO A 170 28.24 -2.65 -15.23
N VAL A 171 27.85 -1.68 -14.41
CA VAL A 171 27.04 -1.91 -13.22
C VAL A 171 25.58 -1.73 -13.60
N SER A 172 24.72 -2.66 -13.18
CA SER A 172 23.28 -2.45 -13.25
C SER A 172 22.92 -1.22 -12.41
N VAL A 173 22.48 -0.15 -13.05
CA VAL A 173 22.13 1.10 -12.37
C VAL A 173 20.70 0.99 -11.85
N ILE A 174 20.56 1.11 -10.54
CA ILE A 174 19.28 1.12 -9.87
C ILE A 174 18.82 2.58 -9.74
N ASN A 175 17.77 2.93 -10.48
CA ASN A 175 17.14 4.23 -10.45
C ASN A 175 16.03 4.22 -9.41
N TYR A 176 16.13 5.14 -8.45
CA TYR A 176 15.09 5.37 -7.46
C TYR A 176 14.24 6.52 -7.94
N PHE A 177 12.93 6.43 -7.79
CA PHE A 177 12.01 7.45 -8.23
C PHE A 177 10.85 7.56 -7.25
N SER A 178 10.35 8.77 -6.99
CA SER A 178 9.17 8.93 -6.13
C SER A 178 8.30 10.12 -6.49
N ILE A 179 7.01 9.96 -6.27
CA ILE A 179 6.00 11.01 -6.41
C ILE A 179 5.24 11.15 -5.11
N SER A 180 4.97 12.39 -4.72
CA SER A 180 3.99 12.70 -3.68
C SER A 180 2.63 12.87 -4.35
N ILE A 181 1.57 12.31 -3.77
CA ILE A 181 0.20 12.47 -4.26
C ILE A 181 -0.67 13.18 -3.22
N ASN A 182 -1.66 13.93 -3.68
CA ASN A 182 -2.60 14.60 -2.78
C ASN A 182 -3.73 13.66 -2.31
N GLU A 183 -4.51 14.14 -1.34
CA GLU A 183 -5.64 13.39 -0.76
C GLU A 183 -6.73 13.09 -1.80
N ALA A 184 -6.96 14.00 -2.75
CA ALA A 184 -7.95 13.81 -3.80
C ALA A 184 -7.60 12.62 -4.71
N LEU A 185 -6.35 12.53 -5.18
CA LEU A 185 -5.87 11.38 -5.96
C LEU A 185 -5.89 10.09 -5.13
N PHE A 186 -5.48 10.15 -3.86
CA PHE A 186 -5.56 9.00 -2.95
C PHE A 186 -7.01 8.45 -2.84
N LYS A 187 -8.00 9.33 -2.62
CA LYS A 187 -9.42 8.95 -2.55
C LYS A 187 -9.94 8.34 -3.85
N LEU A 188 -9.46 8.82 -4.98
CA LEU A 188 -9.81 8.26 -6.27
C LEU A 188 -9.15 6.87 -6.48
N LEU A 189 -7.88 6.72 -6.08
CA LEU A 189 -7.14 5.45 -6.15
C LEU A 189 -7.78 4.38 -5.26
N LEU A 190 -8.29 4.75 -4.09
CA LEU A 190 -9.02 3.84 -3.17
C LEU A 190 -10.19 3.11 -3.84
N LYS A 191 -10.86 3.75 -4.80
CA LYS A 191 -12.05 3.20 -5.47
C LYS A 191 -11.73 2.17 -6.55
N GLN A 192 -10.46 2.04 -6.93
CA GLN A 192 -10.04 1.16 -8.03
C GLN A 192 -9.88 -0.28 -7.57
N LYS A 193 -10.16 -1.26 -8.43
CA LYS A 193 -9.87 -2.67 -8.12
C LYS A 193 -8.38 -2.99 -8.31
N THR A 194 -7.76 -2.35 -9.29
CA THR A 194 -6.37 -2.55 -9.71
C THR A 194 -5.74 -1.19 -9.91
N LEU A 195 -4.54 -0.99 -9.39
CA LEU A 195 -3.77 0.22 -9.60
C LEU A 195 -2.84 -0.03 -10.80
N THR A 196 -3.09 0.70 -11.88
CA THR A 196 -2.23 0.67 -13.07
C THR A 196 -1.55 2.02 -13.23
N ILE A 197 -0.23 2.00 -13.16
CA ILE A 197 0.65 3.16 -13.15
C ILE A 197 1.66 2.98 -14.29
N THR A 198 1.82 3.99 -15.12
CA THR A 198 2.83 4.01 -16.19
C THR A 198 3.82 5.12 -15.90
N LEU A 199 5.08 4.78 -15.72
CA LEU A 199 6.18 5.75 -15.61
C LEU A 199 6.76 5.97 -17.01
N ILE A 200 7.01 7.23 -17.37
CA ILE A 200 7.71 7.59 -18.61
C ILE A 200 9.04 8.25 -18.26
N SER A 201 10.12 7.64 -18.72
CA SER A 201 11.47 8.17 -18.57
C SER A 201 11.73 9.35 -19.51
N ALA A 202 12.82 10.07 -19.26
CA ALA A 202 13.21 11.22 -20.08
C ALA A 202 13.38 10.86 -21.57
N ASP A 203 13.86 9.64 -21.85
CA ASP A 203 14.05 9.06 -23.19
C ASP A 203 12.82 8.32 -23.74
N ASP A 204 11.63 8.57 -23.16
CA ASP A 204 10.34 8.03 -23.62
C ASP A 204 10.13 6.53 -23.42
N ALA A 205 11.01 5.84 -22.69
CA ALA A 205 10.76 4.47 -22.26
C ALA A 205 9.59 4.41 -21.25
N LYS A 206 8.75 3.38 -21.39
CA LYS A 206 7.51 3.21 -20.62
C LYS A 206 7.60 2.01 -19.69
N TYR A 207 7.35 2.23 -18.41
CA TYR A 207 7.37 1.19 -17.38
C TYR A 207 5.98 1.07 -16.79
N ASN A 208 5.31 -0.04 -17.11
CA ASN A 208 3.94 -0.31 -16.68
C ASN A 208 3.93 -1.15 -15.41
N ILE A 209 3.23 -0.67 -14.40
CA ILE A 209 3.06 -1.31 -13.11
C ILE A 209 1.57 -1.58 -12.94
N SER A 210 1.22 -2.83 -12.69
CA SER A 210 -0.17 -3.22 -12.40
C SER A 210 -0.20 -4.06 -11.14
N VAL A 211 -0.83 -3.55 -10.09
CA VAL A 211 -0.93 -4.20 -8.79
C VAL A 211 -2.37 -4.27 -8.32
N THR A 212 -2.71 -5.30 -7.55
CA THR A 212 -4.01 -5.35 -6.87
C THR A 212 -4.10 -4.17 -5.92
N ASN A 213 -5.27 -3.51 -5.84
CA ASN A 213 -5.38 -2.35 -4.97
C ASN A 213 -5.22 -2.73 -3.50
N PHE A 214 -4.12 -2.30 -2.91
CA PHE A 214 -3.77 -2.51 -1.51
C PHE A 214 -4.23 -1.35 -0.62
N LEU A 215 -4.63 -0.22 -1.21
CA LEU A 215 -5.08 0.97 -0.47
C LEU A 215 -6.42 0.70 0.24
N SER A 216 -7.23 -0.23 -0.25
CA SER A 216 -8.48 -0.64 0.40
C SER A 216 -8.28 -1.62 1.57
N SER A 217 -7.03 -1.88 1.97
CA SER A 217 -6.74 -2.74 3.13
C SER A 217 -7.08 -2.05 4.46
N ASP A 218 -7.29 -2.88 5.49
CA ASP A 218 -7.58 -2.41 6.85
C ASP A 218 -6.49 -1.46 7.39
N ASP A 219 -5.24 -1.64 6.96
CA ASP A 219 -4.10 -0.80 7.35
C ASP A 219 -4.29 0.67 6.94
N PHE A 220 -4.88 0.95 5.78
CA PHE A 220 -5.11 2.33 5.30
C PHE A 220 -6.51 2.88 5.67
N SER A 221 -7.32 2.12 6.40
CA SER A 221 -8.68 2.51 6.79
C SER A 221 -8.75 3.79 7.65
N ILE A 222 -7.67 4.15 8.34
CA ILE A 222 -7.57 5.39 9.12
C ILE A 222 -7.76 6.64 8.25
N PHE A 223 -7.49 6.54 6.96
CA PHE A 223 -7.66 7.62 5.97
C PHE A 223 -9.04 7.60 5.31
N ASN A 224 -9.85 6.57 5.59
CA ASN A 224 -11.19 6.38 5.05
C ASN A 224 -12.29 6.75 6.07
N LYS A 225 -11.92 7.34 7.21
CA LYS A 225 -12.91 7.92 8.12
C LYS A 225 -13.40 9.21 7.50
N ASP A 226 -14.47 9.14 6.73
CA ASP A 226 -15.38 10.27 6.61
C ASP A 226 -15.63 10.74 8.04
N LYS A 227 -15.36 12.02 8.32
CA LYS A 227 -15.61 12.60 9.64
C LYS A 227 -17.12 12.54 9.88
N SER A 228 -17.63 11.42 10.39
CA SER A 228 -18.86 11.36 11.17
C SER A 228 -18.57 12.01 12.52
N LYS A 229 -18.20 13.29 12.47
CA LYS A 229 -18.51 14.24 13.53
C LYS A 229 -19.66 15.07 12.98
N ASP A 230 -20.77 14.39 12.70
CA ASP A 230 -22.05 15.06 12.87
C ASP A 230 -22.11 15.33 14.36
N GLU A 231 -21.81 16.59 14.65
CA GLU A 231 -22.21 17.32 15.83
C GLU A 231 -23.50 16.75 16.42
N ASP A 232 -23.33 15.98 17.50
CA ASP A 232 -24.32 15.89 18.56
C ASP A 232 -24.38 17.29 19.22
N ILE A 233 -24.88 18.28 18.48
CA ILE A 233 -25.42 19.50 19.07
C ILE A 233 -26.67 19.02 19.79
N GLY A 234 -26.46 18.68 21.06
CA GLY A 234 -27.52 18.65 22.05
C GLY A 234 -28.30 19.93 21.90
N ILE A 235 -29.55 19.79 21.45
CA ILE A 235 -30.56 20.83 21.58
C ILE A 235 -30.87 20.89 23.07
N ASP A 236 -30.02 21.60 23.80
CA ASP A 236 -30.34 22.16 25.10
C ASP A 236 -30.57 23.66 24.90
N THR A 237 -31.82 24.06 24.71
CA THR A 237 -32.29 25.38 25.16
C THR A 237 -33.81 25.41 25.27
N PHE A 238 -34.25 25.54 26.53
CA PHE A 238 -35.34 26.37 27.08
C PHE A 238 -36.71 26.45 26.38
#